data_AF-A0A3A8H5F7-F1
#
_entry.id   AF-A0A3A8H5F7-F1
#
_cell.length_a   1.000
_cell.length_b   1.000
_cell.length_c   1.000
_cell.angle_alpha   90.00
_cell.angle_beta   90.00
_cell.angle_gamma   90.00
#
_symmetry.space_group_name_H-M   'P 1'
#
loop_
_entity.id
_entity.type
_entity.pdbx_description
1 polymer ?
#
loop_
_entity_poly.entity_id
_entity_poly.type
_entity_poly.pdbx_seq_one_letter_code
_entity_poly.pdbx_strand_id
1 'polypeptide(L)'
;MSIGNRIALGFGLSLLVLLVIAGVAFQGAQQLTTTTEGLLESHNNYKLLREVRALLVDAETGQRGYVLTGEEVYLRPYQAALSELRTDMDKLRVAMDKYPEQRSRMAKIEPLIANKLDELADTIRLRREQGFDASLAIVKTNRGQREMDAIRELIYEMRDTEEDRWRA
;
A
#
# COMPACT_ATOMS: atom_id res chain seq x y z
N MET A 1 30.79 -0.96 62.73
CA MET A 1 30.37 -0.25 61.49
C MET A 1 30.07 1.19 61.86
N SER A 2 30.79 2.18 61.34
CA SER A 2 30.54 3.59 61.67
C SER A 2 29.19 4.04 61.08
N ILE A 3 28.56 5.04 61.70
CA ILE A 3 27.30 5.64 61.23
C ILE A 3 27.44 6.15 59.78
N GLY A 4 28.61 6.67 59.41
CA GLY A 4 28.91 7.11 58.05
C GLY A 4 28.80 6.00 57.00
N ASN A 5 29.27 4.78 57.29
CA ASN A 5 29.17 3.66 56.34
C ASN A 5 27.73 3.21 56.11
N ARG A 6 26.86 3.34 57.11
CA ARG A 6 25.43 2.99 56.97
C ARG A 6 24.68 4.00 56.11
N ILE A 7 25.00 5.29 56.25
CA ILE A 7 24.42 6.37 55.42
C ILE A 7 24.89 6.22 53.97
N ALA A 8 26.20 6.00 53.75
CA ALA A 8 26.76 5.80 52.41
C ALA A 8 26.16 4.58 51.69
N LEU A 9 25.93 3.47 52.39
CA LEU A 9 25.26 2.29 51.83
C LEU A 9 23.82 2.58 51.40
N GLY A 10 23.06 3.31 52.21
CA GLY A 10 21.69 3.71 51.87
C GLY A 10 21.64 4.60 50.62
N PHE A 11 22.55 5.58 50.54
CA PHE A 11 22.68 6.45 49.35
C PHE A 11 23.08 5.66 48.10
N GLY A 12 24.06 4.75 48.21
CA GLY A 12 24.49 3.91 47.09
C GLY A 12 23.38 3.00 46.58
N LEU A 13 22.58 2.41 47.48
CA LEU A 13 21.43 1.59 47.12
C LEU A 13 20.36 2.41 46.40
N SER A 14 20.01 3.59 46.91
CA SER A 14 19.05 4.49 46.27
C SER A 14 19.51 4.93 44.89
N LEU A 15 20.80 5.26 44.73
CA LEU A 15 21.38 5.63 43.42
C LEU A 15 21.29 4.45 42.43
N LEU A 16 21.58 3.24 42.88
CA LEU A 16 21.47 2.03 42.06
C LEU A 16 20.02 1.78 41.62
N VAL A 17 19.05 1.94 42.52
CA VAL A 17 17.62 1.83 42.18
C VAL A 17 17.21 2.87 41.14
N LEU A 18 17.65 4.12 41.28
CA LEU A 18 17.39 5.18 40.30
C LEU A 18 17.99 4.87 38.93
N LEU A 19 19.21 4.33 38.87
CA LEU A 19 19.85 3.92 37.62
C LEU A 19 19.10 2.77 36.94
N VAL A 20 18.61 1.79 37.71
CA VAL A 20 17.79 0.69 37.17
C VAL A 20 16.47 1.22 36.62
N ILE A 21 15.77 2.10 37.35
CA ILE A 21 14.52 2.72 36.87
C ILE A 21 14.78 3.52 35.59
N ALA A 22 15.85 4.32 35.55
CA ALA A 22 16.22 5.08 34.36
C ALA A 22 16.53 4.17 33.15
N GLY A 23 17.23 3.05 33.37
CA GLY A 23 17.51 2.06 32.33
C GLY A 23 16.24 1.40 31.78
N VAL A 24 15.33 0.97 32.66
CA VAL A 24 14.03 0.38 32.27
C VAL A 24 13.17 1.42 31.53
N ALA A 25 13.12 2.65 32.03
CA ALA A 25 12.37 3.74 31.39
C ALA A 25 12.93 4.07 30.00
N PHE A 26 14.27 4.08 29.84
CA PHE A 26 14.92 4.33 28.57
C PHE A 26 14.67 3.20 27.56
N GLN A 27 14.75 1.94 28.00
CA GLN A 27 14.41 0.77 27.17
C GLN A 27 12.93 0.82 26.74
N GLY A 28 12.02 1.12 27.67
CA GLY A 28 10.60 1.31 27.38
C GLY A 28 10.36 2.43 26.37
N ALA A 29 11.00 3.59 26.54
CA ALA A 29 10.89 4.71 25.61
C ALA A 29 11.38 4.34 24.19
N GLN A 30 12.51 3.63 24.08
CA GLN A 30 12.99 3.15 22.78
C GLN A 30 12.02 2.14 22.12
N GLN A 31 11.46 1.22 22.91
CA GLN A 31 10.44 0.27 22.44
C GLN A 31 9.18 0.97 21.94
N LEU A 32 8.73 2.04 22.61
CA LEU A 32 7.58 2.84 22.18
C LEU A 32 7.85 3.56 20.86
N THR A 33 9.06 4.13 20.67
CA THR A 33 9.39 4.85 19.44
C THR A 33 9.42 3.94 18.20
N THR A 34 10.03 2.76 18.29
CA THR A 34 10.12 1.82 17.16
C THR A 34 8.76 1.23 16.79
N THR A 35 7.90 1.00 17.78
CA THR A 35 6.55 0.47 17.55
C THR A 35 5.64 1.50 16.88
N THR A 36 5.81 2.79 17.22
CA THR A 36 4.96 3.87 16.69
C THR A 36 5.35 4.23 15.24
N GLU A 37 6.64 4.30 14.93
CA GLU A 37 7.13 4.59 13.57
C GLU A 37 6.73 3.49 12.59
N GLY A 38 6.86 2.23 13.01
CA GLY A 38 6.47 1.07 12.24
C GLY A 38 4.98 1.01 11.90
N LEU A 39 4.12 1.28 12.88
CA LEU A 39 2.67 1.32 12.71
C LEU A 39 2.25 2.41 11.71
N LEU A 40 2.89 3.60 11.78
CA LEU A 40 2.62 4.69 10.85
C LEU A 40 3.04 4.35 9.42
N GLU A 41 4.19 3.68 9.25
CA GLU A 41 4.65 3.24 7.92
C GLU A 41 3.69 2.20 7.32
N SER A 42 3.28 1.20 8.09
CA SER A 42 2.29 0.20 7.67
C SER A 42 0.96 0.82 7.26
N HIS A 43 0.47 1.78 8.06
CA HIS A 43 -0.77 2.49 7.75
C HIS A 43 -0.66 3.28 6.44
N ASN A 44 0.47 3.95 6.21
CA ASN A 44 0.73 4.68 4.97
C ASN A 44 0.84 3.74 3.76
N ASN A 45 1.51 2.59 3.92
CA ASN A 45 1.61 1.55 2.90
C ASN A 45 0.23 1.00 2.51
N TYR A 46 -0.60 0.70 3.50
CA TYR A 46 -1.96 0.24 3.27
C TYR A 46 -2.83 1.30 2.59
N LYS A 47 -2.67 2.57 2.98
CA LYS A 47 -3.35 3.69 2.32
C LYS A 47 -2.98 3.78 0.84
N LEU A 48 -1.69 3.70 0.49
CA LEU A 48 -1.22 3.71 -0.90
C LEU A 48 -1.78 2.52 -1.71
N LEU A 49 -1.77 1.30 -1.14
CA LEU A 49 -2.37 0.13 -1.78
C LEU A 49 -3.87 0.31 -2.08
N ARG A 50 -4.60 0.93 -1.14
CA ARG A 50 -6.02 1.26 -1.33
C ARG A 50 -6.25 2.34 -2.38
N GLU A 51 -5.40 3.36 -2.42
CA GLU A 51 -5.45 4.44 -3.41
C GLU A 51 -5.22 3.89 -4.82
N VAL A 52 -4.15 3.11 -5.03
CA VAL A 52 -3.89 2.41 -6.30
C VAL A 52 -5.10 1.58 -6.75
N ARG A 53 -5.69 0.80 -5.84
CA ARG A 53 -6.89 0.00 -6.15
C ARG A 53 -8.07 0.89 -6.55
N ALA A 54 -8.29 2.00 -5.84
CA ALA A 54 -9.39 2.92 -6.12
C ALA A 54 -9.23 3.57 -7.50
N LEU A 55 -8.03 4.03 -7.84
CA LEU A 55 -7.72 4.60 -9.15
C LEU A 55 -7.98 3.60 -10.29
N LEU A 56 -7.61 2.33 -10.11
CA LEU A 56 -7.90 1.29 -11.10
C LEU A 56 -9.41 1.05 -11.28
N VAL A 57 -10.17 1.11 -10.19
CA VAL A 57 -11.64 1.01 -10.22
C VAL A 57 -12.26 2.22 -10.91
N ASP A 58 -11.76 3.43 -10.65
CA ASP A 58 -12.24 4.65 -11.32
C ASP A 58 -11.92 4.61 -12.83
N ALA A 59 -10.74 4.12 -13.19
CA ALA A 59 -10.34 3.91 -14.58
C ALA A 59 -11.26 2.92 -15.31
N GLU A 60 -11.52 1.77 -14.69
CA GLU A 60 -12.44 0.76 -15.22
C GLU A 60 -13.89 1.29 -15.30
N THR A 61 -14.32 2.05 -14.30
CA THR A 61 -15.68 2.62 -14.25
C THR A 61 -15.87 3.64 -15.37
N GLY A 62 -14.91 4.54 -15.56
CA GLY A 62 -14.95 5.52 -16.65
C GLY A 62 -14.91 4.87 -18.03
N GLN A 63 -14.04 3.88 -18.19
CA GLN A 63 -13.96 3.09 -19.42
C GLN A 63 -15.28 2.38 -19.75
N ARG A 64 -15.90 1.70 -18.78
CA ARG A 64 -17.20 1.00 -18.98
C ARG A 64 -18.32 1.97 -19.32
N GLY A 65 -18.35 3.14 -18.67
CA GLY A 65 -19.29 4.21 -18.99
C GLY A 65 -19.14 4.66 -20.45
N TYR A 66 -17.91 4.88 -20.90
CA TYR A 66 -17.62 5.25 -22.29
C TYR A 66 -17.98 4.16 -23.29
N VAL A 67 -17.65 2.90 -22.99
CA VAL A 67 -18.03 1.78 -23.86
C VAL A 67 -19.54 1.72 -24.01
N LEU A 68 -20.29 1.84 -22.91
CA LEU A 68 -21.74 1.75 -22.92
C LEU A 68 -22.40 2.92 -23.68
N THR A 69 -21.98 4.16 -23.44
CA THR A 69 -22.68 5.35 -23.95
C THR A 69 -22.06 5.94 -25.21
N GLY A 70 -20.76 5.77 -25.40
CA GLY A 70 -19.97 6.47 -26.41
C GLY A 70 -19.65 7.94 -26.07
N GLU A 71 -20.06 8.42 -24.89
CA GLU A 71 -19.87 9.83 -24.52
C GLU A 71 -18.53 10.06 -23.81
N GLU A 72 -17.71 10.96 -24.35
CA GLU A 72 -16.36 11.30 -23.83
C GLU A 72 -16.36 11.78 -22.37
N VAL A 73 -17.49 12.28 -21.85
CA VAL A 73 -17.62 12.72 -20.45
C VAL A 73 -17.30 11.59 -19.46
N TYR A 74 -17.59 10.34 -19.82
CA TYR A 74 -17.31 9.18 -18.98
C TYR A 74 -15.83 8.83 -18.92
N LEU A 75 -14.97 9.38 -19.80
CA LEU A 75 -13.53 9.16 -19.73
C LEU A 75 -12.81 10.08 -18.73
N ARG A 76 -13.50 11.03 -18.09
CA ARG A 76 -12.88 11.90 -17.07
C ARG A 76 -12.28 11.13 -15.89
N PRO A 77 -12.97 10.15 -15.26
CA PRO A 77 -12.38 9.35 -14.18
C PRO A 77 -11.18 8.53 -14.64
N TYR A 78 -11.21 8.00 -15.87
CA TYR A 78 -10.09 7.27 -16.47
C TYR A 78 -8.84 8.13 -16.64
N GLN A 79 -9.00 9.34 -17.18
CA GLN A 79 -7.89 10.27 -17.38
C GLN A 79 -7.31 10.77 -16.06
N ALA A 80 -8.16 11.09 -15.08
CA ALA A 80 -7.74 11.47 -13.74
C ALA A 80 -6.95 10.33 -13.07
N ALA A 81 -7.50 9.11 -13.10
CA ALA A 81 -6.87 7.94 -12.52
C ALA A 81 -5.48 7.66 -13.09
N LEU A 82 -5.30 7.72 -14.40
CA LEU A 82 -3.99 7.52 -15.05
C LEU A 82 -2.94 8.54 -14.57
N SER A 83 -3.34 9.80 -14.37
CA SER A 83 -2.43 10.86 -13.96
C SER A 83 -1.90 10.66 -12.53
N GLU A 84 -2.72 10.12 -11.64
CA GLU A 84 -2.39 9.87 -10.24
C GLU A 84 -1.67 8.53 -10.06
N LEU A 85 -2.09 7.50 -10.79
CA LEU A 85 -1.61 6.13 -10.64
C LEU A 85 -0.10 6.00 -10.83
N ARG A 86 0.49 6.74 -11.79
CA ARG A 86 1.95 6.76 -11.98
C ARG A 86 2.68 7.21 -10.71
N THR A 87 2.20 8.28 -10.09
CA THR A 87 2.80 8.86 -8.89
C THR A 87 2.67 7.89 -7.71
N ASP A 88 1.50 7.27 -7.54
CA ASP A 88 1.26 6.38 -6.42
C ASP A 88 1.98 5.03 -6.56
N MET A 89 2.15 4.54 -7.79
CA MET A 89 3.00 3.37 -8.07
C MET A 89 4.46 3.65 -7.74
N ASP A 90 4.99 4.84 -8.06
CA ASP A 90 6.36 5.22 -7.68
C ASP A 90 6.53 5.30 -6.16
N LYS A 91 5.56 5.89 -5.44
CA LYS A 91 5.57 5.92 -3.97
C LYS A 91 5.53 4.51 -3.38
N LEU A 92 4.65 3.66 -3.92
CA LEU A 92 4.49 2.29 -3.45
C LEU A 92 5.78 1.49 -3.70
N ARG A 93 6.43 1.65 -4.85
CA ARG A 93 7.72 1.00 -5.16
C ARG A 93 8.79 1.36 -4.15
N VAL A 94 8.93 2.65 -3.82
CA VAL A 94 9.90 3.12 -2.81
C VAL A 94 9.57 2.56 -1.42
N ALA A 95 8.29 2.53 -1.04
CA ALA A 95 7.86 2.01 0.25
C ALA A 95 8.11 0.50 0.40
N MET A 96 7.84 -0.27 -0.66
CA MET A 96 7.99 -1.72 -0.67
C MET A 96 9.45 -2.18 -0.84
N ASP A 97 10.35 -1.32 -1.35
CA ASP A 97 11.76 -1.65 -1.59
C ASP A 97 12.48 -2.12 -0.31
N LYS A 98 12.09 -1.57 0.84
CA LYS A 98 12.70 -1.87 2.15
C LYS A 98 12.56 -3.34 2.58
N TYR A 99 11.59 -4.06 2.02
CA TYR A 99 11.19 -5.39 2.48
C TYR A 99 11.28 -6.42 1.33
N PRO A 100 12.15 -7.44 1.41
CA PRO A 100 12.34 -8.40 0.31
C PRO A 100 11.06 -9.09 -0.18
N GLU A 101 10.17 -9.47 0.74
CA GLU A 101 8.88 -10.08 0.40
C GLU A 101 7.97 -9.12 -0.37
N GLN A 102 7.92 -7.84 0.03
CA GLN A 102 7.12 -6.83 -0.66
C GLN A 102 7.72 -6.43 -2.01
N ARG A 103 9.04 -6.40 -2.12
CA ARG A 103 9.75 -6.19 -3.40
C ARG A 103 9.37 -7.26 -4.43
N SER A 104 9.28 -8.53 -4.01
CA SER A 104 8.83 -9.62 -4.88
C SER A 104 7.36 -9.45 -5.33
N ARG A 105 6.49 -8.98 -4.43
CA ARG A 105 5.08 -8.68 -4.76
C ARG A 105 4.96 -7.48 -5.69
N MET A 106 5.79 -6.45 -5.50
CA MET A 106 5.85 -5.30 -6.40
C MET A 106 6.18 -5.72 -7.84
N ALA A 107 7.19 -6.58 -8.00
CA ALA A 107 7.58 -7.13 -9.30
C ALA A 107 6.46 -7.95 -9.99
N LYS A 108 5.47 -8.43 -9.23
CA LYS A 108 4.29 -9.14 -9.75
C LYS A 108 3.12 -8.20 -10.06
N ILE A 109 2.89 -7.18 -9.23
CA ILE A 109 1.72 -6.28 -9.38
C ILE A 109 1.91 -5.27 -10.50
N GLU A 110 3.14 -4.76 -10.71
CA GLU A 110 3.46 -3.80 -11.77
C GLU A 110 3.04 -4.28 -13.17
N PRO A 111 3.41 -5.50 -13.63
CA PRO A 111 2.97 -5.97 -14.94
C PRO A 111 1.45 -6.24 -15.01
N LEU A 112 0.81 -6.65 -13.91
CA LEU A 112 -0.65 -6.83 -13.88
C LEU A 112 -1.37 -5.50 -14.07
N ILE A 113 -0.92 -4.45 -13.40
CA ILE A 113 -1.45 -3.09 -13.54
C ILE A 113 -1.21 -2.57 -14.96
N ALA A 114 0.00 -2.73 -15.50
CA ALA A 114 0.29 -2.33 -16.88
C ALA A 114 -0.64 -3.03 -17.89
N ASN A 115 -0.78 -4.35 -17.79
CA ASN A 115 -1.67 -5.13 -18.65
C ASN A 115 -3.14 -4.68 -18.54
N LYS A 116 -3.58 -4.34 -17.32
CA LYS A 116 -4.93 -3.82 -17.06
C LYS A 116 -5.14 -2.46 -17.74
N LEU A 117 -4.18 -1.55 -17.64
CA LEU A 117 -4.27 -0.24 -18.30
C LEU A 117 -4.25 -0.37 -19.83
N ASP A 118 -3.44 -1.28 -20.37
CA ASP A 118 -3.39 -1.57 -21.79
C ASP A 118 -4.73 -2.13 -22.29
N GLU A 119 -5.35 -3.05 -21.54
CA GLU A 119 -6.70 -3.57 -21.84
C GLU A 119 -7.75 -2.46 -21.87
N LEU A 120 -7.75 -1.56 -20.87
CA LEU A 120 -8.68 -0.44 -20.84
C LEU A 120 -8.47 0.49 -22.05
N ALA A 121 -7.21 0.81 -22.38
CA ALA A 121 -6.86 1.67 -23.51
C ALA A 121 -7.27 1.04 -24.85
N ASP A 122 -7.01 -0.25 -25.04
CA ASP A 122 -7.40 -1.02 -26.22
C ASP A 122 -8.91 -1.02 -26.41
N THR A 123 -9.68 -1.25 -25.34
CA THR A 123 -11.13 -1.27 -25.39
C THR A 123 -11.72 0.12 -25.72
N ILE A 124 -11.14 1.20 -25.18
CA ILE A 124 -11.52 2.58 -25.54
C ILE A 124 -11.20 2.86 -27.01
N ARG A 125 -10.02 2.48 -27.49
CA ARG A 125 -9.60 2.66 -28.89
C ARG A 125 -10.55 1.92 -29.84
N LEU A 126 -10.87 0.66 -29.55
CA LEU A 126 -11.81 -0.12 -30.36
C LEU A 126 -13.20 0.50 -30.38
N ARG A 127 -13.67 1.04 -29.24
CA ARG A 127 -14.95 1.75 -29.18
C ARG A 127 -14.97 2.97 -30.10
N ARG A 128 -13.87 3.72 -30.17
CA ARG A 128 -13.71 4.90 -31.04
C ARG A 128 -13.62 4.55 -32.52
N GLU A 129 -12.82 3.55 -32.86
CA GLU A 129 -12.46 3.24 -34.25
C GLU A 129 -13.46 2.29 -34.93
N GLN A 130 -14.02 1.34 -34.19
CA GLN A 130 -14.78 0.21 -34.73
C GLN A 130 -16.19 0.10 -34.12
N GLY A 131 -16.52 0.94 -33.14
CA GLY A 131 -17.85 0.98 -32.54
C GLY A 131 -18.06 0.01 -31.38
N PHE A 132 -19.33 -0.10 -30.95
CA PHE A 132 -19.70 -0.80 -29.72
C PHE A 132 -19.38 -2.30 -29.78
N ASP A 133 -19.76 -2.99 -30.86
CA ASP A 133 -19.63 -4.44 -30.96
C ASP A 133 -18.17 -4.91 -30.89
N ALA A 134 -17.24 -4.15 -31.49
CA ALA A 134 -15.81 -4.42 -31.40
C ALA A 134 -15.27 -4.27 -29.97
N SER A 135 -15.67 -3.22 -29.26
CA SER A 135 -15.29 -3.04 -27.84
C SER A 135 -15.91 -4.10 -26.93
N LEU A 136 -17.15 -4.52 -27.21
CA LEU A 136 -17.85 -5.55 -26.46
C LEU A 136 -17.20 -6.93 -26.61
N ALA A 137 -16.61 -7.23 -27.78
CA ALA A 137 -15.87 -8.47 -27.99
C ALA A 137 -14.70 -8.61 -27.00
N ILE A 138 -13.97 -7.53 -26.70
CA ILE A 138 -12.90 -7.54 -25.69
C ILE A 138 -13.48 -7.73 -24.28
N VAL A 139 -14.52 -6.98 -23.91
CA VAL A 139 -15.16 -7.13 -22.59
C VAL A 139 -15.62 -8.56 -22.35
N LYS A 140 -16.20 -9.21 -23.37
CA LYS A 140 -16.66 -10.61 -23.31
C LYS A 140 -15.54 -11.64 -23.11
N THR A 141 -14.27 -11.29 -23.34
CA THR A 141 -13.13 -12.18 -23.03
C THR A 141 -12.90 -12.34 -21.53
N ASN A 142 -13.53 -11.50 -20.69
CA ASN A 142 -13.28 -11.41 -19.25
C ASN A 142 -11.80 -11.20 -18.88
N ARG A 143 -10.96 -10.73 -19.83
CA ARG A 143 -9.55 -10.41 -19.57
C ARG A 143 -9.42 -9.36 -18.47
N GLY A 144 -10.09 -8.21 -18.62
CA GLY A 144 -10.03 -7.14 -17.64
C GLY A 144 -10.55 -7.53 -16.26
N GLN A 145 -11.52 -8.46 -16.17
CA GLN A 145 -12.00 -9.00 -14.89
C GLN A 145 -10.91 -9.85 -14.22
N ARG A 146 -10.33 -10.81 -14.95
CA ARG A 146 -9.26 -11.68 -14.43
C ARG A 146 -8.04 -10.90 -13.96
N GLU A 147 -7.63 -9.88 -14.73
CA GLU A 147 -6.53 -9.00 -14.35
C GLU A 147 -6.86 -8.22 -13.07
N MET A 148 -8.08 -7.66 -12.97
CA MET A 148 -8.50 -6.93 -11.77
C MET A 148 -8.61 -7.83 -10.53
N ASP A 149 -9.06 -9.08 -10.70
CA ASP A 149 -9.13 -10.05 -9.60
C ASP A 149 -7.73 -10.44 -9.11
N ALA A 150 -6.78 -10.69 -10.03
CA ALA A 150 -5.38 -10.94 -9.67
C ALA A 150 -4.73 -9.73 -8.95
N ILE A 151 -5.04 -8.51 -9.40
CA ILE A 151 -4.59 -7.28 -8.72
C ILE A 151 -5.18 -7.20 -7.30
N ARG A 152 -6.48 -7.46 -7.13
CA ARG A 152 -7.14 -7.45 -5.81
C ARG A 152 -6.51 -8.46 -4.87
N GLU A 153 -6.32 -9.69 -5.33
CA GLU A 153 -5.69 -10.76 -4.56
C GLU A 153 -4.28 -10.36 -4.10
N LEU A 154 -3.46 -9.85 -5.01
CA LEU A 154 -2.09 -9.45 -4.67
C LEU A 154 -2.05 -8.24 -3.73
N ILE A 155 -2.97 -7.27 -3.88
CA ILE A 155 -3.11 -6.16 -2.92
C ILE A 155 -3.51 -6.67 -1.53
N TYR A 156 -4.37 -7.69 -1.45
CA TYR A 156 -4.73 -8.31 -0.18
C TYR A 156 -3.55 -9.04 0.45
N GLU A 157 -2.77 -9.81 -0.32
CA GLU A 157 -1.54 -10.44 0.18
C GLU A 157 -0.53 -9.40 0.70
N MET A 158 -0.35 -8.30 -0.03
CA MET A 158 0.55 -7.22 0.37
C MET A 158 0.08 -6.56 1.68
N ARG A 159 -1.24 -6.33 1.84
CA ARG A 159 -1.82 -5.82 3.09
C ARG A 159 -1.61 -6.79 4.24
N ASP A 160 -1.92 -8.07 4.05
CA ASP A 160 -1.86 -9.06 5.13
C ASP A 160 -0.43 -9.23 5.63
N THR A 161 0.54 -9.17 4.73
CA THR A 161 1.97 -9.14 5.07
C THR A 161 2.33 -7.91 5.92
N GLU A 162 1.77 -6.74 5.62
CA GLU A 162 1.98 -5.54 6.43
C GLU A 162 1.30 -5.65 7.80
N GLU A 163 0.11 -6.26 7.92
CA GLU A 163 -0.58 -6.45 9.21
C GLU A 163 0.14 -7.45 10.11
N ASP A 164 0.60 -8.58 9.57
CA ASP A 164 1.27 -9.63 10.34
C ASP A 164 2.62 -9.17 10.89
N ARG A 165 3.32 -8.27 10.17
CA ARG A 165 4.60 -7.71 10.62
C ARG A 165 4.51 -6.96 11.96
N TRP A 166 3.36 -6.37 12.28
CA TRP A 166 3.18 -5.55 13.50
C TRP A 166 2.31 -6.21 14.58
N ARG A 167 1.80 -7.41 14.31
CA ARG A 167 1.08 -8.23 15.32
C ARG A 167 2.00 -9.17 16.12
N ALA A 168 3.24 -9.37 15.69
CA ALA A 168 4.26 -10.18 16.36
C ALA A 168 5.15 -9.35 17.29
#